data_AF-Q8VT96-F1
#
_entry.id   AF-Q8VT96-F1
#
_cell.length_a   1.000
_cell.length_b   1.000
_cell.length_c   1.000
_cell.angle_alpha   90.00
_cell.angle_beta   90.00
_cell.angle_gamma   90.00
#
_symmetry.space_group_name_H-M   'P 1'
#
loop_
_entity.id
_entity.type
_entity.pdbx_description
1 polymer ?
#
loop_
_entity_poly.entity_id
_entity_poly.type
_entity_poly.pdbx_seq_one_letter_code
_entity_poly.pdbx_strand_id
1 'polypeptide(L)' 'MKYFLLFVIFGLASCQTNDRLATCKGPIFPLNVGRWQPAQSDLQLSNAGDAHERL' A
#
# COMPACT_ATOMS: atom_id res chain seq x y z
N MET A 1 -20.07 -7.60 -30.91
CA MET A 1 -19.06 -6.55 -30.65
C MET A 1 -17.65 -7.11 -30.86
N LYS A 2 -17.16 -7.16 -32.10
CA LYS A 2 -15.91 -7.87 -32.46
C LYS A 2 -14.63 -7.11 -32.08
N TYR A 3 -14.71 -5.79 -31.93
CA TYR A 3 -13.55 -4.92 -31.64
C TYR A 3 -13.55 -4.35 -30.21
N PHE A 4 -14.55 -4.69 -29.40
CA PHE A 4 -14.67 -4.18 -28.02
C PHE A 4 -13.43 -4.49 -27.19
N LEU A 5 -12.88 -5.69 -27.36
CA LEU A 5 -11.66 -6.13 -26.68
C LEU A 5 -10.43 -5.27 -27.04
N LEU A 6 -10.37 -4.76 -28.28
CA LEU A 6 -9.30 -3.85 -28.69
C LEU A 6 -9.40 -2.51 -27.95
N PHE A 7 -10.61 -1.94 -27.83
CA PHE A 7 -10.81 -0.69 -27.09
C PHE A 7 -10.46 -0.83 -25.61
N VAL A 8 -10.77 -1.98 -24.99
CA VAL A 8 -10.37 -2.27 -23.60
C VAL A 8 -8.85 -2.34 -23.45
N ILE A 9 -8.15 -3.01 -24.37
CA ILE A 9 -6.68 -3.11 -24.34
C ILE A 9 -6.03 -1.73 -24.51
N PHE A 10 -6.51 -0.91 -25.46
CA PHE A 10 -5.99 0.45 -25.64
C PHE A 10 -6.25 1.36 -24.44
N GLY A 11 -7.42 1.22 -23.80
CA GLY A 11 -7.73 1.94 -22.56
C GLY A 11 -6.77 1.56 -21.42
N LEU A 12 -6.56 0.26 -21.18
CA LEU A 12 -5.65 -0.22 -20.13
C LEU A 12 -4.19 0.19 -20.38
N ALA A 13 -3.72 0.13 -21.62
CA ALA A 13 -2.38 0.58 -21.98
C ALA A 13 -2.17 2.08 -21.73
N SER A 14 -3.21 2.91 -21.88
CA SER A 14 -3.14 4.35 -21.59
C SER A 14 -3.10 4.69 -20.09
N CYS A 15 -3.50 3.76 -19.22
CA CYS A 15 -3.42 3.91 -17.77
C CYS A 15 -2.04 3.52 -17.20
N GLN A 16 -1.12 3.03 -18.03
CA GLN A 16 0.24 2.75 -17.61
C GLN A 16 0.96 4.07 -17.30
N THR A 17 1.25 4.32 -16.03
CA THR A 17 2.14 5.41 -15.63
C THR A 17 3.59 4.92 -15.59
N ASN A 18 4.49 5.76 -16.10
CA ASN A 18 5.94 5.61 -15.91
C ASN A 18 6.45 6.45 -14.74
N ASP A 19 5.54 7.11 -14.03
CA ASP A 19 5.88 7.91 -12.86
C ASP A 19 6.51 6.99 -11.83
N ARG A 20 7.73 7.36 -11.41
CA ARG A 20 8.36 6.67 -10.30
C ARG A 20 7.50 6.88 -9.06
N LEU A 21 7.31 5.81 -8.29
CA LEU A 21 6.73 5.91 -6.96
C LEU A 21 7.44 7.02 -6.17
N ALA A 22 6.66 7.80 -5.44
CA ALA A 22 7.21 8.84 -4.59
C ALA A 22 8.20 8.22 -3.60
N THR A 23 9.48 8.53 -3.76
CA THR A 23 10.50 8.20 -2.77
C THR A 23 10.39 9.20 -1.63
N CYS A 24 10.34 8.69 -0.40
CA CYS A 24 10.50 9.52 0.80
C CYS A 24 11.83 10.27 0.71
N LYS A 25 11.77 11.60 0.57
CA LYS A 25 12.93 12.48 0.62
C LYS A 25 12.94 13.21 1.95
N GLY A 26 14.10 13.26 2.58
CA GLY A 26 14.31 13.92 3.86
C GLY A 26 15.06 13.04 4.86
N PRO A 27 15.55 13.61 5.96
CA PRO A 27 16.08 12.80 7.05
C PRO A 27 14.96 11.91 7.58
N ILE A 28 15.33 10.68 7.97
CA ILE A 28 14.45 9.87 8.82
C ILE A 28 14.22 10.72 10.07
N PHE A 29 13.01 11.25 10.25
CA PHE A 29 12.67 11.87 11.52
C PHE A 29 12.75 10.75 12.55
N PRO A 30 13.69 10.80 13.51
CA PRO A 30 13.68 9.81 14.57
C PRO A 30 12.36 10.01 15.29
N LEU A 31 11.46 9.03 15.18
CA LEU A 31 10.15 9.10 15.80
C LEU A 31 10.37 9.10 17.31
N ASN A 32 10.52 10.30 17.88
CA ASN A 32 10.86 10.60 19.27
C ASN A 32 11.56 9.45 20.00
N VAL A 33 12.79 9.13 19.59
CA VAL A 33 13.61 8.10 20.25
C VAL A 33 13.64 8.37 21.76
N GLY A 34 13.06 7.44 22.54
CA GLY A 34 12.95 7.52 24.00
C GLY A 34 11.67 8.15 24.58
N ARG A 35 10.77 8.73 23.77
CA ARG A 35 9.43 9.20 24.24
C ARG A 35 8.28 8.34 23.76
N TRP A 36 8.43 7.68 22.61
CA TRP A 36 7.46 6.69 22.18
C TRP A 36 7.78 5.35 22.86
N GLN A 37 6.90 4.89 23.74
CA GLN A 37 6.88 3.54 24.26
C GLN A 37 5.56 2.91 23.83
N PRO A 38 5.56 1.70 23.24
CA PRO A 38 4.31 1.03 22.91
C PRO A 38 3.51 0.84 24.21
N ALA A 39 2.24 1.25 24.17
CA ALA A 39 1.31 0.89 25.24
C ALA A 39 1.08 -0.63 25.18
N GLN A 40 0.72 -1.24 26.31
CA GLN A 40 0.39 -2.68 26.32
C GLN A 40 -0.73 -3.04 25.33
N SER A 41 -1.63 -2.10 25.04
CA SER A 41 -2.67 -2.23 24.01
C SER A 41 -2.13 -2.34 22.59
N ASP A 42 -0.98 -1.74 22.29
CA ASP A 42 -0.37 -1.78 20.94
C ASP A 42 0.21 -3.17 20.64
N LEU A 43 0.57 -3.90 21.69
CA LEU A 43 1.07 -5.28 21.63
C LEU A 43 -0.06 -6.32 21.66
N GLN A 44 -1.30 -5.89 21.89
CA GLN A 44 -2.43 -6.80 21.78
C GLN A 44 -2.65 -7.08 20.31
N LEU A 45 -2.31 -8.31 19.90
CA LEU A 45 -2.70 -8.86 18.62
C LEU A 45 -4.23 -8.90 18.59
N SER A 46 -4.86 -7.83 18.11
CA SER A 46 -6.26 -7.90 17.72
C SER A 46 -6.32 -8.93 16.59
N ASN A 47 -7.10 -9.99 16.76
CA ASN A 47 -7.33 -11.08 15.80
C ASN A 47 -7.91 -10.61 14.44
N ALA A 48 -7.75 -9.35 14.06
CA ALA A 48 -8.07 -8.80 12.74
C ALA A 48 -7.19 -9.39 11.61
N GLY A 49 -6.10 -10.10 11.95
CA GLY A 49 -5.20 -10.75 10.98
C GLY A 49 -5.67 -12.11 10.45
N ASP A 50 -6.61 -12.79 11.11
CA ASP A 50 -7.01 -14.16 10.72
C ASP A 50 -7.95 -14.21 9.50
N ALA A 51 -8.39 -13.06 8.98
CA ALA A 51 -9.30 -13.00 7.84
C ALA A 51 -8.60 -13.14 6.47
N HIS A 52 -7.26 -13.11 6.40
CA HIS A 52 -6.54 -13.03 5.11
C HIS A 52 -5.78 -14.31 4.72
N GLU A 53 -5.81 -15.38 5.52
CA GLU A 53 -5.05 -16.62 5.26
C GLU A 53 -5.92 -17.85 4.91
N ARG A 54 -7.21 -17.66 4.61
CA ARG A 54 -8.10 -18.74 4.13
C ARG A 54 -8.89 -18.38 2.87
N LEU A 55 -8.21 -17.90 1.83
CA LEU A 55 -8.72 -17.94 0.45
C LEU A 55 -7.60 -18.38 -0.49
#